data_AF-A0A7I0NT65-F1
#
_entry.id   AF-A0A7I0NT65-F1
#
_cell.length_a   1.000
_cell.length_b   1.000
_cell.length_c   1.000
_cell.angle_alpha   90.00
_cell.angle_beta   90.00
_cell.angle_gamma   90.00
#
_symmetry.space_group_name_H-M   'P 1'
#
loop_
_entity.id
_entity.type
_entity.pdbx_description
1 polymer ?
#
loop_
_entity_poly.entity_id
_entity_poly.type
_entity_poly.pdbx_seq_one_letter_code
_entity_poly.pdbx_strand_id
1 'polypeptide(L)' 'MNWLFGKGLRRRVTTARARSMPQRLRQDLDRALALRDDADRRAAVDRVVQGITKGTYGAAFQRQAENAAMRGRSSS' A
#
# COMPACT_ATOMS: atom_id res chain seq x y z
N MET A 1 -23.43 2.58 29.98
CA MET A 1 -23.51 3.62 28.93
C MET A 1 -22.11 4.17 28.67
N ASN A 2 -21.90 4.58 27.41
CA ASN A 2 -20.85 5.45 26.88
C ASN A 2 -19.64 4.81 26.16
N TRP A 3 -19.75 4.91 24.84
CA TRP A 3 -18.89 4.49 23.75
C TRP A 3 -17.65 5.39 23.58
N LEU A 4 -16.43 4.84 23.51
CA LEU A 4 -15.25 5.56 22.98
C LEU A 4 -14.21 4.67 22.23
N PHE A 5 -14.62 3.56 21.61
CA PHE A 5 -13.71 2.70 20.79
C PHE A 5 -13.69 3.08 19.29
N GLY A 6 -13.74 4.37 18.95
CA GLY A 6 -14.00 4.84 17.57
C GLY A 6 -12.85 5.47 16.78
N LYS A 7 -11.64 5.66 17.33
CA LYS A 7 -10.58 6.47 16.66
C LYS A 7 -9.19 5.82 16.51
N GLY A 8 -9.05 4.53 16.82
CA GLY A 8 -7.75 3.84 16.78
C GLY A 8 -7.44 3.05 15.50
N LEU A 9 -8.46 2.65 14.72
CA LEU A 9 -8.26 1.63 13.68
C LEU A 9 -7.53 2.17 12.44
N ARG A 10 -7.82 3.40 12.00
CA ARG A 10 -7.21 3.98 10.78
C ARG A 10 -5.70 4.23 10.92
N ARG A 11 -5.20 4.55 12.11
CA ARG A 11 -3.77 4.88 12.32
C ARG A 11 -2.90 3.63 12.51
N ARG A 12 -3.45 2.52 13.01
CA ARG A 12 -2.70 1.26 13.15
C ARG A 12 -2.47 0.57 11.80
N VAL A 13 -3.43 0.62 10.87
CA VAL A 13 -3.27 -0.02 9.54
C VAL A 13 -2.17 0.66 8.72
N THR A 14 -2.07 1.99 8.76
CA THR A 14 -0.99 2.72 8.06
C THR A 14 0.38 2.46 8.70
N THR A 15 0.44 2.35 10.03
CA THR A 15 1.69 2.05 10.75
C THR A 15 2.13 0.59 10.56
N ALA A 16 1.20 -0.36 10.54
CA ALA A 16 1.49 -1.77 10.25
C ALA A 16 1.91 -1.98 8.79
N ARG A 17 1.25 -1.30 7.85
CA ARG A 17 1.65 -1.29 6.44
C ARG A 17 3.04 -0.69 6.26
N ALA A 18 3.37 0.36 7.02
CA ALA A 18 4.70 0.97 7.02
C ALA A 18 5.80 0.08 7.62
N ARG A 19 5.45 -0.88 8.49
CA ARG A 19 6.41 -1.81 9.12
C ARG A 19 6.67 -3.07 8.30
N SER A 20 5.78 -3.41 7.37
CA SER A 20 5.95 -4.52 6.42
C SER A 20 6.28 -4.08 4.99
N MET A 21 6.25 -2.79 4.68
CA MET A 21 6.64 -2.29 3.36
C MET A 21 8.17 -2.27 3.20
N PRO A 22 8.70 -2.90 2.13
CA PRO A 22 10.10 -2.78 1.76
C PRO A 22 10.51 -1.31 1.59
N GLN A 23 11.70 -0.93 2.08
CA GLN A 23 12.19 0.45 1.95
C GLN A 23 12.24 0.93 0.50
N ARG A 24 12.62 0.04 -0.44
CA ARG A 24 12.60 0.33 -1.89
C ARG A 24 11.21 0.69 -2.41
N LEU A 25 10.20 -0.08 -2.04
CA LEU A 25 8.81 0.21 -2.43
C LEU A 25 8.37 1.59 -1.92
N ARG A 26 8.75 1.92 -0.69
CA ARG A 26 8.40 3.22 -0.10
C ARG A 26 9.06 4.37 -0.84
N GLN A 27 10.33 4.22 -1.24
CA GLN A 27 11.05 5.22 -2.04
C GLN A 27 10.44 5.38 -3.44
N ASP A 28 10.12 4.28 -4.12
CA ASP A 28 9.50 4.35 -5.45
C ASP A 28 8.12 5.02 -5.40
N LEU A 29 7.32 4.70 -4.38
CA LEU A 29 6.00 5.30 -4.20
C LEU A 29 6.10 6.79 -3.82
N ASP A 30 7.05 7.16 -2.96
CA ASP A 30 7.31 8.56 -2.60
C ASP A 30 7.72 9.38 -3.82
N ARG A 31 8.62 8.83 -4.66
CA ARG A 31 9.02 9.44 -5.93
C ARG A 31 7.86 9.57 -6.92
N ALA A 32 7.02 8.55 -7.01
CA ALA A 32 5.82 8.59 -7.85
C ALA A 32 4.84 9.69 -7.39
N LEU A 33 4.62 9.80 -6.08
CA LEU A 33 3.71 10.79 -5.50
C LEU A 33 4.28 12.22 -5.50
N ALA A 34 5.60 12.37 -5.56
CA ALA A 34 6.28 13.66 -5.72
C ALA A 34 6.13 14.25 -7.13
N LEU A 35 5.61 13.47 -8.10
CA LEU A 35 5.35 13.96 -9.45
C LEU A 35 4.21 14.98 -9.44
N ARG A 36 4.45 16.12 -10.11
CA ARG A 36 3.52 17.24 -10.16
C ARG A 36 2.39 17.02 -11.16
N ASP A 37 2.67 16.25 -12.21
CA ASP A 37 1.71 15.88 -13.25
C ASP A 37 0.92 14.63 -12.85
N ASP A 38 -0.40 14.67 -13.04
CA ASP A 38 -1.31 13.59 -12.63
C ASP A 38 -1.15 12.34 -13.51
N ALA A 39 -0.87 12.50 -14.80
CA ALA A 39 -0.66 11.40 -15.72
C ALA A 39 0.68 10.69 -15.43
N ASP A 40 1.76 11.45 -15.22
CA ASP A 40 3.05 10.90 -14.81
C ASP A 40 2.98 10.22 -13.44
N ARG A 41 2.30 10.84 -12.47
CA ARG A 41 2.05 10.25 -11.15
C ARG A 41 1.31 8.93 -11.27
N ARG A 42 0.24 8.89 -12.08
CA ARG A 42 -0.55 7.67 -12.26
C ARG A 42 0.24 6.57 -12.96
N ALA A 43 1.03 6.91 -13.97
CA ALA A 43 1.92 5.96 -14.65
C ALA A 43 3.02 5.42 -13.71
N ALA A 44 3.60 6.28 -12.87
CA ALA A 44 4.61 5.87 -11.90
C ALA A 44 4.01 4.97 -10.81
N VAL A 45 2.83 5.30 -10.29
CA VAL A 45 2.09 4.44 -9.35
C VAL A 45 1.73 3.10 -10.00
N ASP A 46 1.31 3.07 -11.26
CA ASP A 46 1.02 1.82 -11.97
C ASP A 46 2.25 0.92 -12.07
N ARG A 47 3.43 1.49 -12.40
CA ARG A 47 4.70 0.75 -12.40
C ARG A 47 5.01 0.15 -11.04
N VAL A 48 4.78 0.90 -9.96
CA VAL A 48 4.96 0.41 -8.59
C VAL A 48 4.01 -0.76 -8.32
N VAL A 49 2.73 -0.64 -8.68
CA VAL A 49 1.73 -1.71 -8.53
C VAL A 49 2.15 -2.96 -9.31
N GLN A 50 2.58 -2.82 -10.57
CA GLN A 50 3.09 -3.94 -11.35
C GLN A 50 4.32 -4.57 -10.70
N GLY A 51 5.21 -3.77 -10.12
CA GLY A 51 6.37 -4.26 -9.38
C GLY A 51 6.00 -5.08 -8.15
N ILE A 52 4.89 -4.76 -7.48
CA ILE A 52 4.35 -5.56 -6.38
C ILE A 52 3.81 -6.90 -6.92
N THR A 53 3.01 -6.87 -7.98
CA THR A 53 2.44 -8.09 -8.60
C THR A 53 3.52 -9.03 -9.14
N LYS A 54 4.61 -8.47 -9.68
CA LYS A 54 5.77 -9.25 -10.17
C LYS A 54 6.68 -9.77 -9.05
N GLY A 55 6.46 -9.36 -7.80
CA GLY A 55 7.29 -9.77 -6.67
C GLY A 55 8.66 -9.09 -6.60
N THR A 56 8.88 -8.03 -7.38
CA THR A 56 10.16 -7.27 -7.46
C THR A 56 10.60 -6.67 -6.12
N TYR A 57 9.66 -6.46 -5.20
CA TYR A 57 9.91 -5.93 -3.85
C TYR A 57 10.02 -7.02 -2.78
N GLY A 58 9.98 -8.29 -3.17
CA GLY A 58 10.11 -9.46 -2.30
C GLY A 58 8.83 -10.31 -2.23
N ALA A 59 9.00 -11.63 -2.26
CA ALA A 59 7.91 -12.60 -2.29
C ALA A 59 6.99 -12.54 -1.07
N ALA A 60 7.52 -12.26 0.13
CA ALA A 60 6.72 -12.12 1.34
C ALA A 60 5.77 -10.90 1.26
N PHE A 61 6.25 -9.81 0.66
CA PHE A 61 5.44 -8.61 0.46
C PHE A 61 4.39 -8.81 -0.64
N GLN A 62 4.76 -9.50 -1.74
CA GLN A 62 3.81 -9.89 -2.78
C GLN A 62 2.63 -10.67 -2.20
N ARG A 63 2.90 -11.72 -1.41
CA ARG A 63 1.82 -12.51 -0.79
C ARG A 63 0.93 -11.70 0.15
N GLN A 64 1.51 -10.76 0.90
CA GLN A 64 0.74 -9.84 1.75
C GLN A 64 -0.15 -8.91 0.92
N ALA A 65 0.37 -8.37 -0.19
CA ALA A 65 -0.37 -7.51 -1.09
C ALA A 65 -1.51 -8.26 -1.79
N GLU A 66 -1.28 -9.49 -2.24
CA GLU A 66 -2.30 -10.36 -2.82
C GLU A 66 -3.40 -10.68 -1.80
N ASN A 67 -3.02 -11.03 -0.56
CA ASN A 67 -3.99 -11.32 0.50
C ASN A 67 -4.84 -10.08 0.85
N ALA A 68 -4.22 -8.89 0.88
CA ALA A 68 -4.91 -7.63 1.09
C ALA A 68 -5.86 -7.28 -0.07
N ALA A 69 -5.45 -7.53 -1.33
CA ALA A 69 -6.28 -7.32 -2.51
C ALA A 69 -7.49 -8.26 -2.53
N MET A 70 -7.30 -9.54 -2.19
CA MET A 70 -8.38 -10.52 -2.07
C MET A 70 -9.38 -10.14 -0.96
N ARG A 71 -8.89 -9.73 0.22
CA ARG A 71 -9.75 -9.26 1.32
C ARG A 71 -10.55 -8.01 0.96
N GLY A 72 -9.96 -7.07 0.20
CA GLY A 72 -10.67 -5.88 -0.28
C GLY A 72 -11.80 -6.19 -1.25
N ARG A 73 -11.70 -7.29 -2.01
CA ARG A 73 -12.73 -7.74 -2.95
C ARG A 73 -13.90 -8.46 -2.26
N SER A 74 -13.69 -9.11 -1.12
CA SER A 74 -14.74 -9.82 -0.37
C SER A 74 -15.65 -8.92 0.46
N SER A 75 -15.48 -7.60 0.43
CA SER A 75 -16.31 -6.64 1.17
C SER A 75 -17.16 -5.74 0.26
N SER A 76 -17.42 -6.15 -0.98
CA SER A 76 -18.25 -5.42 -1.93
C SER A 76 -19.58 -6.10 -2.19
#